data_AF-A0A5M6ZGY3-F1
#
_entry.id   AF-A0A5M6ZGY3-F1
#
_cell.length_a   1.000
_cell.length_b   1.000
_cell.length_c   1.000
_cell.angle_alpha   90.00
_cell.angle_beta   90.00
_cell.angle_gamma   90.00
#
_symmetry.space_group_name_H-M   'P 1'
#
loop_
_entity.id
_entity.type
_entity.pdbx_description
1 polymer ?
#
loop_
_entity_poly.entity_id
_entity_poly.type
_entity_poly.pdbx_seq_one_letter_code
_entity_poly.pdbx_strand_id
1 'polypeptide(L)'
;MSRDELIEAASATDLPFVVEEPPVRAGGVDPLGLRQINFQLMDQVFPGLNNTARHIRPYIVVTWAWRQAAEIARKSGARTISVDLLKDFISRIEVIFAWSQFLANPETDLPGRDVLAHLLNSDSFCFAGAGWDRLRDSRTYSTALTAPINYGPSLKGLRWVVANPENTSILLPVDQENGYLADFEDALRPALEHPALSTFGPVAVAADDVRQWSKLWPMASLSTAEQQAARTRVFGEMASPPRRAAFELMKAAYQRSTSKNISEIRTMMADPGIWTSLSVDGQSAGRAWAEVQVRQLFRLAIEGLFYWMTRWIDGKPIDTSGVAEKFVRLTESRTSRASDWISGFAFPSTGVVTCLEQLDEALSGELDAMPQAILAGLATAISQAPDEAHSFESADRLPLSLAARQARAWSGQAPRVIMTRLMSDWVLAQHTYWAIGRGLADARSQGKSILRLKLVLEDGNWTNVPGTFQPRPNPTPDRLETALSLAMETAALE
;
A
#
# COMPACT_ATOMS: atom_id res chain seq x y z
N MET A 1 9.73 -44.80 0.01
CA MET A 1 9.71 -43.54 -0.72
C MET A 1 11.06 -42.86 -0.52
N SER A 2 11.83 -42.71 -1.59
CA SER A 2 13.14 -42.07 -1.54
C SER A 2 13.01 -40.56 -1.30
N ARG A 3 14.09 -39.89 -0.90
CA ARG A 3 14.11 -38.42 -0.75
C ARG A 3 13.74 -37.73 -2.07
N ASP A 4 14.16 -38.31 -3.19
CA ASP A 4 13.92 -37.75 -4.51
C ASP A 4 12.46 -37.99 -4.94
N GLU A 5 11.86 -39.13 -4.60
CA GLU A 5 10.41 -39.38 -4.77
C GLU A 5 9.56 -38.45 -3.90
N LEU A 6 10.02 -38.08 -2.70
CA LEU A 6 9.36 -37.10 -1.83
C LEU A 6 9.44 -35.68 -2.40
N ILE A 7 10.58 -35.30 -2.99
CA ILE A 7 10.77 -33.99 -3.64
C ILE A 7 9.93 -33.90 -4.92
N GLU A 8 9.90 -34.96 -5.72
CA GLU A 8 9.10 -35.02 -6.95
C GLU A 8 7.59 -35.02 -6.64
N ALA A 9 7.16 -35.73 -5.59
CA ALA A 9 5.77 -35.69 -5.11
C ALA A 9 5.39 -34.32 -4.51
N ALA A 10 6.31 -33.63 -3.82
CA ALA A 10 6.11 -32.28 -3.30
C ALA A 10 6.12 -31.20 -4.40
N SER A 11 6.84 -31.45 -5.51
CA SER A 11 6.89 -30.56 -6.68
C SER A 11 5.67 -30.75 -7.59
N ALA A 12 5.05 -31.93 -7.55
CA ALA A 12 3.85 -32.30 -8.32
C ALA A 12 2.53 -32.00 -7.59
N THR A 13 2.59 -31.52 -6.35
CA THR A 13 1.39 -31.09 -5.61
C THR A 13 1.16 -29.60 -5.82
N ASP A 14 -0.01 -29.25 -6.38
CA ASP A 14 -0.56 -27.88 -6.45
C ASP A 14 -0.92 -27.36 -5.03
N LEU A 15 0.05 -27.36 -4.12
CA LEU A 15 -0.12 -26.70 -2.82
C LEU A 15 0.07 -25.19 -3.00
N PRO A 16 -0.65 -24.35 -2.23
CA PRO A 16 -0.45 -22.91 -2.23
C PRO A 16 1.01 -22.60 -1.90
N PHE A 17 1.74 -21.98 -2.83
CA PHE A 17 3.10 -21.55 -2.60
C PHE A 17 3.11 -20.26 -1.77
N VAL A 18 4.10 -20.10 -0.90
CA VAL A 18 4.22 -18.86 -0.12
C VAL A 18 4.74 -17.77 -1.07
N VAL A 19 3.93 -16.73 -1.29
CA VAL A 19 4.45 -15.47 -1.86
C VAL A 19 5.53 -14.97 -0.91
N GLU A 20 6.76 -14.78 -1.40
CA GLU A 20 7.86 -14.29 -0.57
C GLU A 20 7.42 -13.03 0.18
N GLU A 21 7.53 -13.04 1.51
CA GLU A 21 7.23 -11.87 2.35
C GLU A 21 8.18 -10.73 1.98
N PRO A 22 7.69 -9.65 1.34
CA PRO A 22 8.56 -8.52 1.06
C PRO A 22 8.71 -7.69 2.33
N PRO A 23 9.87 -7.03 2.49
CA PRO A 23 10.15 -6.24 3.67
C PRO A 23 9.10 -5.13 3.84
N VAL A 24 8.67 -4.89 5.08
CA VAL A 24 7.84 -3.73 5.45
C VAL A 24 8.64 -2.46 5.16
N ARG A 25 8.45 -1.87 3.97
CA ARG A 25 9.08 -0.60 3.60
C ARG A 25 8.23 0.52 4.16
N ALA A 26 8.79 1.30 5.09
CA ALA A 26 8.16 2.53 5.56
C ALA A 26 7.72 3.38 4.35
N GLY A 27 6.44 3.77 4.34
CA GLY A 27 5.86 4.53 3.24
C GLY A 27 6.70 5.78 2.95
N GLY A 28 7.19 5.89 1.71
CA GLY A 28 8.02 7.01 1.29
C GLY A 28 7.34 8.36 1.53
N VAL A 29 8.11 9.33 2.02
CA VAL A 29 7.73 10.75 2.03
C VAL A 29 7.35 11.14 0.60
N ASP A 30 6.25 11.85 0.41
CA ASP A 30 5.77 12.35 -0.89
C ASP A 30 6.15 13.84 -1.05
N PRO A 31 7.43 14.18 -1.29
CA PRO A 31 7.89 15.57 -1.30
C PRO A 31 7.20 16.42 -2.37
N LEU A 32 6.78 15.78 -3.48
CA LEU A 32 6.22 16.46 -4.65
C LEU A 32 4.69 16.38 -4.74
N GLY A 33 4.01 15.73 -3.80
CA GLY A 33 2.54 15.65 -3.79
C GLY A 33 1.96 14.81 -4.94
N LEU A 34 2.76 13.96 -5.58
CA LEU A 34 2.39 13.27 -6.82
C LEU A 34 1.71 11.91 -6.57
N ARG A 35 1.84 11.38 -5.35
CA ARG A 35 1.37 10.04 -4.96
C ARG A 35 -0.16 9.90 -4.96
N GLN A 36 -0.89 10.99 -4.75
CA GLN A 36 -2.36 10.94 -4.66
C GLN A 36 -3.03 10.41 -5.95
N ILE A 37 -2.53 10.84 -7.12
CA ILE A 37 -3.07 10.38 -8.42
C ILE A 37 -2.87 8.86 -8.56
N ASN A 38 -1.73 8.32 -8.14
CA ASN A 38 -1.48 6.87 -8.15
C ASN A 38 -2.49 6.11 -7.28
N PHE A 39 -2.80 6.61 -6.08
CA PHE A 39 -3.81 5.97 -5.23
C PHE A 39 -5.20 6.00 -5.87
N GLN A 40 -5.58 7.11 -6.49
CA GLN A 40 -6.87 7.23 -7.18
C GLN A 40 -6.97 6.29 -8.40
N LEU A 41 -5.88 6.09 -9.14
CA LEU A 41 -5.81 5.10 -10.23
C LEU A 41 -5.85 3.66 -9.69
N MET A 42 -5.15 3.37 -8.58
CA MET A 42 -5.22 2.05 -7.93
C MET A 42 -6.65 1.74 -7.43
N ASP A 43 -7.40 2.76 -6.99
CA ASP A 43 -8.82 2.64 -6.65
C ASP A 43 -9.71 2.30 -7.86
N GLN A 44 -9.31 2.61 -9.10
CA GLN A 44 -10.04 2.19 -10.30
C GLN A 44 -9.88 0.68 -10.57
N VAL A 45 -8.78 0.07 -10.13
CA VAL A 45 -8.49 -1.35 -10.39
C VAL A 45 -8.92 -2.22 -9.22
N PHE A 46 -8.40 -1.96 -8.01
CA PHE A 46 -8.67 -2.74 -6.81
C PHE A 46 -9.34 -1.88 -5.73
N PRO A 47 -10.55 -1.33 -5.96
CA PRO A 47 -11.20 -0.44 -5.02
C PRO A 47 -11.38 -1.12 -3.65
N GLY A 48 -11.17 -0.39 -2.56
CA GLY A 48 -11.42 -0.87 -1.19
C GLY A 48 -10.42 -1.91 -0.64
N LEU A 49 -9.40 -2.31 -1.40
CA LEU A 49 -8.25 -3.03 -0.86
C LEU A 49 -7.22 -2.04 -0.31
N ASN A 50 -6.54 -2.43 0.78
CA ASN A 50 -5.41 -1.70 1.34
C ASN A 50 -4.14 -2.51 1.08
N ASN A 51 -3.06 -1.85 0.66
CA ASN A 51 -1.73 -2.42 0.40
C ASN A 51 -1.14 -3.24 1.58
N THR A 52 -1.59 -3.00 2.82
CA THR A 52 -1.09 -3.69 4.03
C THR A 52 -2.01 -4.83 4.50
N ALA A 53 -3.25 -4.90 4.02
CA ALA A 53 -4.25 -5.82 4.55
C ALA A 53 -4.20 -7.22 3.89
N ARG A 54 -3.08 -7.94 4.09
CA ARG A 54 -2.71 -9.15 3.34
C ARG A 54 -3.45 -10.43 3.75
N HIS A 55 -3.87 -10.52 5.00
CA HIS A 55 -4.50 -11.72 5.55
C HIS A 55 -6.01 -11.60 5.78
N ILE A 56 -6.76 -12.70 5.66
CA ILE A 56 -8.20 -12.80 5.93
C ILE A 56 -8.50 -12.85 7.42
N ARG A 57 -7.69 -13.56 8.21
CA ARG A 57 -7.92 -13.77 9.65
C ARG A 57 -8.18 -12.47 10.44
N PRO A 58 -7.42 -11.36 10.25
CA PRO A 58 -7.72 -10.08 10.88
C PRO A 58 -9.12 -9.52 10.60
N TYR A 59 -9.66 -9.70 9.39
CA TYR A 59 -11.04 -9.29 9.08
C TYR A 59 -12.05 -10.09 9.91
N ILE A 60 -11.86 -11.41 10.01
CA ILE A 60 -12.72 -12.31 10.78
C ILE A 60 -12.65 -11.97 12.27
N VAL A 61 -11.45 -11.81 12.83
CA VAL A 61 -11.24 -11.49 14.25
C VAL A 61 -11.93 -10.20 14.65
N VAL A 62 -11.72 -9.12 13.88
CA VAL A 62 -12.36 -7.82 14.19
C VAL A 62 -13.88 -7.91 14.04
N THR A 63 -14.37 -8.61 13.02
CA THR A 63 -15.81 -8.80 12.79
C THR A 63 -16.45 -9.61 13.93
N TRP A 64 -15.80 -10.69 14.35
CA TRP A 64 -16.19 -11.49 15.50
C TRP A 64 -16.17 -10.67 16.79
N ALA A 65 -15.15 -9.84 17.02
CA ALA A 65 -15.07 -8.99 18.20
C ALA A 65 -16.27 -8.05 18.32
N TRP A 66 -16.73 -7.47 17.20
CA TRP A 66 -17.94 -6.65 17.17
C TRP A 66 -19.21 -7.46 17.45
N ARG A 67 -19.33 -8.68 16.89
CA ARG A 67 -20.43 -9.61 17.21
C ARG A 67 -20.46 -9.94 18.70
N GLN A 68 -19.32 -10.28 19.26
CA GLN A 68 -19.17 -10.68 20.65
C GLN A 68 -19.46 -9.52 21.61
N ALA A 69 -18.97 -8.32 21.31
CA ALA A 69 -19.30 -7.13 22.09
C ALA A 69 -20.82 -6.86 22.10
N ALA A 70 -21.49 -7.03 20.96
CA ALA A 70 -22.95 -6.89 20.87
C ALA A 70 -23.70 -7.97 21.69
N GLU A 71 -23.16 -9.19 21.75
CA GLU A 71 -23.75 -10.27 22.54
C GLU A 71 -23.57 -10.08 24.06
N ILE A 72 -22.38 -9.67 24.50
CA ILE A 72 -22.11 -9.28 25.89
C ILE A 72 -23.05 -8.13 26.29
N ALA A 73 -23.17 -7.14 25.40
CA ALA A 73 -24.07 -6.03 25.55
C ALA A 73 -25.53 -6.47 25.77
N ARG A 74 -26.04 -7.35 24.90
CA ARG A 74 -27.39 -7.90 25.00
C ARG A 74 -27.60 -8.68 26.30
N LYS A 75 -26.63 -9.51 26.70
CA LYS A 75 -26.69 -10.31 27.94
C LYS A 75 -26.66 -9.46 29.20
N SER A 76 -26.02 -8.29 29.17
CA SER A 76 -25.98 -7.38 30.33
C SER A 76 -27.34 -6.79 30.70
N GLY A 77 -28.34 -6.85 29.80
CA GLY A 77 -29.66 -6.27 30.02
C GLY A 77 -29.69 -4.74 30.07
N ALA A 78 -28.56 -4.07 29.84
CA ALA A 78 -28.48 -2.61 29.84
C ALA A 78 -29.24 -2.02 28.64
N ARG A 79 -30.08 -1.01 28.89
CA ARG A 79 -30.86 -0.32 27.83
C ARG A 79 -29.97 0.45 26.85
N THR A 80 -28.80 0.86 27.30
CA THR A 80 -27.81 1.62 26.51
C THR A 80 -26.43 1.23 26.97
N ILE A 81 -25.50 1.08 26.03
CA ILE A 81 -24.10 0.75 26.31
C ILE A 81 -23.21 1.79 25.67
N SER A 82 -22.19 2.22 26.43
CA SER A 82 -21.23 3.20 25.95
C SER A 82 -20.48 2.66 24.72
N VAL A 83 -20.37 3.49 23.69
CA VAL A 83 -19.56 3.21 22.49
C VAL A 83 -18.10 2.99 22.88
N ASP A 84 -17.60 3.72 23.87
CA ASP A 84 -16.21 3.57 24.32
C ASP A 84 -15.98 2.21 24.97
N LEU A 85 -16.98 1.64 25.65
CA LEU A 85 -16.89 0.30 26.23
C LEU A 85 -16.83 -0.78 25.14
N LEU A 86 -17.58 -0.61 24.06
CA LEU A 86 -17.51 -1.48 22.89
C LEU A 86 -16.12 -1.38 22.23
N LYS A 87 -15.65 -0.17 21.93
CA LYS A 87 -14.35 0.06 21.30
C LYS A 87 -13.18 -0.41 22.15
N ASP A 88 -13.30 -0.29 23.48
CA ASP A 88 -12.33 -0.82 24.43
C ASP A 88 -12.21 -2.34 24.33
N PHE A 89 -13.36 -3.03 24.30
CA PHE A 89 -13.41 -4.48 24.07
C PHE A 89 -12.76 -4.87 22.73
N ILE A 90 -13.09 -4.18 21.63
CA ILE A 90 -12.48 -4.46 20.32
C ILE A 90 -10.97 -4.27 20.38
N SER A 91 -10.50 -3.15 20.94
CA SER A 91 -9.08 -2.85 21.07
C SER A 91 -8.33 -3.92 21.86
N ARG A 92 -8.95 -4.44 22.92
CA ARG A 92 -8.42 -5.54 23.72
C ARG A 92 -8.29 -6.82 22.90
N ILE A 93 -9.32 -7.21 22.15
CA ILE A 93 -9.26 -8.38 21.25
C ILE A 93 -8.15 -8.20 20.20
N GLU A 94 -8.02 -7.02 19.60
CA GLU A 94 -6.96 -6.75 18.64
C GLU A 94 -5.56 -6.89 19.23
N VAL A 95 -5.33 -6.42 20.47
CA VAL A 95 -4.04 -6.62 21.16
C VAL A 95 -3.80 -8.09 21.44
N ILE A 96 -4.78 -8.79 22.01
CA ILE A 96 -4.64 -10.20 22.38
C ILE A 96 -4.33 -11.03 21.14
N PHE A 97 -5.04 -10.78 20.04
CA PHE A 97 -4.79 -11.45 18.77
C PHE A 97 -3.37 -11.19 18.26
N ALA A 98 -2.97 -9.93 18.09
CA ALA A 98 -1.63 -9.59 17.61
C ALA A 98 -0.52 -10.13 18.54
N TRP A 99 -0.70 -10.02 19.85
CA TRP A 99 0.22 -10.56 20.85
C TRP A 99 0.36 -12.08 20.72
N SER A 100 -0.74 -12.80 20.54
CA SER A 100 -0.73 -14.25 20.33
C SER A 100 0.03 -14.67 19.07
N GLN A 101 -0.13 -13.92 17.98
CA GLN A 101 0.56 -14.22 16.72
C GLN A 101 2.06 -13.94 16.84
N PHE A 102 2.47 -12.81 17.43
CA PHE A 102 3.90 -12.51 17.63
C PHE A 102 4.59 -13.46 18.60
N LEU A 103 3.88 -13.99 19.62
CA LEU A 103 4.42 -15.01 20.51
C LEU A 103 4.61 -16.36 19.83
N ALA A 104 3.76 -16.69 18.84
CA ALA A 104 3.85 -17.92 18.06
C ALA A 104 4.90 -17.83 16.94
N ASN A 105 4.92 -16.71 16.22
CA ASN A 105 5.92 -16.38 15.22
C ASN A 105 6.27 -14.89 15.32
N PRO A 106 7.48 -14.54 15.79
CA PRO A 106 7.89 -13.14 15.90
C PRO A 106 7.83 -12.39 14.56
N GLU A 107 8.13 -13.06 13.45
CA GLU A 107 8.17 -12.47 12.11
C GLU A 107 6.79 -12.40 11.44
N THR A 108 5.70 -12.66 12.17
CA THR A 108 4.34 -12.53 11.62
C THR A 108 4.12 -11.14 10.98
N ASP A 109 3.62 -11.13 9.74
CA ASP A 109 3.23 -9.92 9.01
C ASP A 109 1.93 -9.29 9.57
N LEU A 110 2.03 -8.69 10.76
CA LEU A 110 0.99 -7.90 11.40
C LEU A 110 1.53 -6.56 11.88
N PRO A 111 0.70 -5.49 11.91
CA PRO A 111 1.13 -4.20 12.41
C PRO A 111 1.32 -4.23 13.94
N GLY A 112 2.34 -3.50 14.42
CA GLY A 112 2.47 -3.15 15.84
C GLY A 112 3.42 -3.97 16.69
N ARG A 113 4.30 -4.79 16.09
CA ARG A 113 5.33 -5.54 16.84
C ARG A 113 6.11 -4.67 17.80
N ASP A 114 6.65 -3.55 17.32
CA ASP A 114 7.45 -2.62 18.14
C ASP A 114 6.64 -2.00 19.28
N VAL A 115 5.37 -1.65 19.01
CA VAL A 115 4.47 -1.07 20.02
C VAL A 115 4.13 -2.11 21.10
N LEU A 116 4.00 -3.38 20.72
CA LEU A 116 3.69 -4.50 21.61
C LEU A 116 4.93 -5.18 22.21
N ALA A 117 6.15 -4.71 21.91
CA ALA A 117 7.40 -5.36 22.32
C ALA A 117 7.52 -5.56 23.84
N HIS A 118 6.95 -4.65 24.64
CA HIS A 118 6.91 -4.78 26.09
C HIS A 118 6.03 -5.97 26.56
N LEU A 119 4.96 -6.29 25.82
CA LEU A 119 4.10 -7.45 26.11
C LEU A 119 4.79 -8.76 25.76
N LEU A 120 5.63 -8.78 24.71
CA LEU A 120 6.39 -9.97 24.31
C LEU A 120 7.38 -10.44 25.39
N ASN A 121 7.76 -9.54 26.29
CA ASN A 121 8.70 -9.80 27.39
C ASN A 121 8.02 -9.83 28.77
N SER A 122 6.68 -9.85 28.81
CA SER A 122 5.91 -9.82 30.06
C SER A 122 5.15 -11.13 30.26
N ASP A 123 5.09 -11.63 31.49
CA ASP A 123 4.34 -12.85 31.84
C ASP A 123 2.81 -12.62 31.91
N SER A 124 2.39 -11.36 32.04
CA SER A 124 0.97 -10.98 32.04
C SER A 124 0.79 -9.51 31.68
N PHE A 125 -0.44 -9.15 31.30
CA PHE A 125 -0.84 -7.76 31.05
C PHE A 125 -2.23 -7.48 31.59
N CYS A 126 -2.42 -6.28 32.16
CA CYS A 126 -3.71 -5.82 32.65
C CYS A 126 -4.34 -4.82 31.67
N PHE A 127 -5.47 -5.18 31.08
CA PHE A 127 -6.30 -4.34 30.23
C PHE A 127 -7.17 -3.40 31.07
N ALA A 128 -6.51 -2.54 31.84
CA ALA A 128 -7.14 -1.52 32.65
C ALA A 128 -6.15 -0.40 33.02
N GLY A 129 -6.69 0.77 33.36
CA GLY A 129 -5.93 1.90 33.87
C GLY A 129 -5.00 2.56 32.84
N ALA A 130 -4.16 3.48 33.33
CA ALA A 130 -3.38 4.39 32.49
C ALA A 130 -2.34 3.71 31.58
N GLY A 131 -1.92 2.46 31.89
CA GLY A 131 -1.06 1.68 31.00
C GLY A 131 -1.83 1.24 29.75
N TRP A 132 -3.03 0.69 29.95
CA TRP A 132 -3.92 0.27 28.88
C TRP A 132 -4.40 1.45 28.03
N ASP A 133 -4.82 2.55 28.66
CA ASP A 133 -5.29 3.74 27.94
C ASP A 133 -4.21 4.29 27.00
N ARG A 134 -2.97 4.43 27.50
CA ARG A 134 -1.83 4.87 26.67
C ARG A 134 -1.55 3.92 25.51
N LEU A 135 -1.62 2.61 25.75
CA LEU A 135 -1.42 1.62 24.70
C LEU A 135 -2.51 1.74 23.63
N ARG A 136 -3.78 1.76 24.03
CA ARG A 136 -4.93 1.91 23.12
C ARG A 136 -4.80 3.18 22.27
N ASP A 137 -4.57 4.32 22.91
CA ASP A 137 -4.51 5.62 22.25
C ASP A 137 -3.36 5.69 21.23
N SER A 138 -2.19 5.14 21.56
CA SER A 138 -1.02 5.11 20.67
C SER A 138 -1.25 4.28 19.40
N ARG A 139 -2.14 3.28 19.46
CA ARG A 139 -2.41 2.33 18.37
C ARG A 139 -3.54 2.75 17.45
N THR A 140 -4.51 3.53 17.93
CA THR A 140 -5.78 3.87 17.25
C THR A 140 -5.63 4.27 15.78
N TYR A 141 -4.60 5.04 15.45
CA TYR A 141 -4.37 5.55 14.08
C TYR A 141 -3.13 4.98 13.40
N SER A 142 -2.47 4.00 14.03
CA SER A 142 -1.18 3.48 13.58
C SER A 142 -1.21 1.95 13.42
N THR A 143 -1.31 1.21 14.52
CA THR A 143 -1.03 -0.23 14.55
C THR A 143 -2.22 -1.07 14.99
N ALA A 144 -3.36 -0.45 15.32
CA ALA A 144 -4.63 -1.15 15.46
C ALA A 144 -5.03 -1.78 14.11
N LEU A 145 -5.63 -2.97 14.12
CA LEU A 145 -6.18 -3.58 12.91
C LEU A 145 -7.25 -2.68 12.30
N THR A 146 -8.07 -2.06 13.14
CA THR A 146 -9.09 -1.08 12.73
C THR A 146 -8.55 0.29 12.32
N ALA A 147 -7.23 0.53 12.41
CA ALA A 147 -6.64 1.81 12.01
C ALA A 147 -6.85 2.08 10.51
N PRO A 148 -6.99 3.36 10.09
CA PRO A 148 -7.15 3.74 8.69
C PRO A 148 -6.04 3.24 7.75
N ILE A 149 -4.82 3.09 8.27
CA ILE A 149 -3.67 2.63 7.47
C ILE A 149 -3.59 1.11 7.34
N ASN A 150 -4.41 0.36 8.10
CA ASN A 150 -4.43 -1.11 8.10
C ASN A 150 -5.77 -1.65 7.55
N TYR A 151 -6.49 -2.47 8.32
CA TYR A 151 -7.73 -3.13 7.88
C TYR A 151 -8.98 -2.26 8.00
N GLY A 152 -8.92 -1.12 8.70
CA GLY A 152 -10.06 -0.26 9.01
C GLY A 152 -10.96 0.08 7.81
N PRO A 153 -10.42 0.69 6.73
CA PRO A 153 -11.22 1.06 5.57
C PRO A 153 -11.75 -0.16 4.80
N SER A 154 -10.94 -1.21 4.66
CA SER A 154 -11.30 -2.42 3.93
C SER A 154 -12.32 -3.29 4.66
N LEU A 155 -12.38 -3.26 6.00
CA LEU A 155 -13.46 -3.91 6.78
C LEU A 155 -14.85 -3.47 6.29
N LYS A 156 -15.02 -2.17 6.03
CA LYS A 156 -16.26 -1.61 5.46
C LYS A 156 -16.33 -1.79 3.95
N GLY A 157 -15.24 -1.49 3.24
CA GLY A 157 -15.19 -1.55 1.77
C GLY A 157 -15.32 -2.96 1.17
N LEU A 158 -15.06 -4.00 1.97
CA LEU A 158 -15.26 -5.41 1.65
C LEU A 158 -16.54 -5.98 2.28
N ARG A 159 -17.32 -5.14 2.98
CA ARG A 159 -18.60 -5.53 3.61
C ARG A 159 -18.44 -6.68 4.62
N TRP A 160 -17.37 -6.67 5.41
CA TRP A 160 -17.29 -7.50 6.61
C TRP A 160 -18.19 -6.94 7.71
N VAL A 161 -18.20 -5.61 7.82
CA VAL A 161 -19.03 -4.86 8.74
C VAL A 161 -19.69 -3.66 8.06
N VAL A 162 -20.84 -3.23 8.61
CA VAL A 162 -21.52 -1.98 8.25
C VAL A 162 -21.68 -1.09 9.48
N ALA A 163 -21.80 0.22 9.28
CA ALA A 163 -22.12 1.13 10.36
C ALA A 163 -23.55 0.86 10.88
N ASN A 164 -23.73 0.87 12.20
CA ASN A 164 -25.05 0.84 12.80
C ASN A 164 -25.82 2.12 12.39
N PRO A 165 -27.08 2.00 11.92
CA PRO A 165 -27.87 3.15 11.45
C PRO A 165 -28.17 4.18 12.55
N GLU A 166 -28.25 3.77 13.81
CA GLU A 166 -28.51 4.66 14.95
C GLU A 166 -27.22 5.30 15.48
N ASN A 167 -26.08 4.62 15.32
CA ASN A 167 -24.79 5.13 15.75
C ASN A 167 -23.64 4.63 14.85
N THR A 168 -23.13 5.51 13.99
CA THR A 168 -22.11 5.16 12.98
C THR A 168 -20.75 4.78 13.56
N SER A 169 -20.53 4.98 14.86
CA SER A 169 -19.33 4.52 15.57
C SER A 169 -19.38 3.05 15.98
N ILE A 170 -20.55 2.40 15.88
CA ILE A 170 -20.75 0.98 16.14
C ILE A 170 -20.77 0.25 14.80
N LEU A 171 -20.04 -0.87 14.72
CA LEU A 171 -19.99 -1.69 13.51
C LEU A 171 -20.77 -2.99 13.74
N LEU A 172 -21.55 -3.39 12.74
CA LEU A 172 -22.37 -4.60 12.74
C LEU A 172 -21.83 -5.58 11.70
N PRO A 173 -21.59 -6.85 12.04
CA PRO A 173 -21.21 -7.88 11.08
C PRO A 173 -22.26 -8.04 9.98
N VAL A 174 -21.80 -8.17 8.74
CA VAL A 174 -22.67 -8.41 7.57
C VAL A 174 -22.80 -9.90 7.31
N ASP A 175 -24.01 -10.35 6.99
CA ASP A 175 -24.29 -11.68 6.46
C ASP A 175 -23.76 -12.79 7.40
N GLN A 176 -24.36 -12.84 8.60
CA GLN A 176 -24.04 -13.82 9.63
C GLN A 176 -24.61 -15.22 9.32
N GLU A 177 -25.43 -15.34 8.28
CA GLU A 177 -26.13 -16.57 7.90
C GLU A 177 -25.20 -17.60 7.26
N ASN A 178 -24.06 -17.16 6.71
CA ASN A 178 -23.07 -18.00 6.05
C ASN A 178 -22.13 -18.78 7.01
N GLY A 179 -22.42 -18.81 8.32
CA GLY A 179 -21.76 -19.70 9.29
C GLY A 179 -20.31 -19.38 9.67
N TYR A 180 -19.58 -18.57 8.89
CA TYR A 180 -18.14 -18.33 9.10
C TYR A 180 -17.76 -17.82 10.50
N LEU A 181 -18.58 -16.93 11.11
CA LEU A 181 -18.33 -16.46 12.48
C LEU A 181 -18.66 -17.52 13.54
N ALA A 182 -19.59 -18.43 13.24
CA ALA A 182 -19.93 -19.53 14.14
C ALA A 182 -18.81 -20.58 14.14
N ASP A 183 -18.27 -20.92 12.97
CA ASP A 183 -17.07 -21.78 12.84
C ASP A 183 -15.88 -21.19 13.58
N PHE A 184 -15.62 -19.89 13.40
CA PHE A 184 -14.53 -19.20 14.08
C PHE A 184 -14.71 -19.22 15.61
N GLU A 185 -15.92 -18.94 16.08
CA GLU A 185 -16.25 -18.95 17.50
C GLU A 185 -16.17 -20.37 18.09
N ASP A 186 -16.52 -21.40 17.31
CA ASP A 186 -16.38 -22.79 17.71
C ASP A 186 -14.92 -23.18 17.95
N ALA A 187 -14.01 -22.76 17.07
CA ALA A 187 -12.58 -22.95 17.26
C ALA A 187 -12.07 -22.25 18.55
N LEU A 188 -12.66 -21.11 18.90
CA LEU A 188 -12.34 -20.37 20.13
C LEU A 188 -13.01 -20.90 21.39
N ARG A 189 -13.94 -21.86 21.28
CA ARG A 189 -14.74 -22.38 22.40
C ARG A 189 -13.94 -22.67 23.68
N PRO A 190 -12.72 -23.27 23.65
CA PRO A 190 -11.93 -23.52 24.85
C PRO A 190 -11.54 -22.24 25.63
N ALA A 191 -11.54 -21.08 24.98
CA ALA A 191 -11.13 -19.80 25.54
C ALA A 191 -12.29 -18.84 25.82
N LEU A 192 -13.49 -19.08 25.26
CA LEU A 192 -14.59 -18.11 25.27
C LEU A 192 -15.06 -17.72 26.66
N GLU A 193 -14.97 -18.62 27.64
CA GLU A 193 -15.36 -18.31 29.03
C GLU A 193 -14.38 -17.36 29.73
N HIS A 194 -13.15 -17.22 29.21
CA HIS A 194 -12.16 -16.33 29.81
C HIS A 194 -12.66 -14.88 29.79
N PRO A 195 -12.58 -14.13 30.91
CA PRO A 195 -13.15 -12.77 31.01
C PRO A 195 -12.68 -11.79 29.94
N ALA A 196 -11.47 -12.00 29.40
CA ALA A 196 -10.92 -11.20 28.32
C ALA A 196 -11.71 -11.29 27.01
N LEU A 197 -12.45 -12.39 26.80
CA LEU A 197 -13.27 -12.64 25.61
C LEU A 197 -14.78 -12.59 25.91
N SER A 198 -15.20 -12.66 27.19
CA SER A 198 -16.62 -12.76 27.58
C SER A 198 -17.20 -11.57 28.36
N THR A 199 -16.39 -10.63 28.82
CA THR A 199 -16.88 -9.54 29.71
C THR A 199 -16.38 -8.16 29.29
N PHE A 200 -17.08 -7.10 29.68
CA PHE A 200 -16.56 -5.74 29.60
C PHE A 200 -15.74 -5.37 30.84
N GLY A 201 -14.83 -4.40 30.69
CA GLY A 201 -14.09 -3.82 31.80
C GLY A 201 -12.75 -4.50 32.11
N PRO A 202 -12.18 -4.23 33.31
CA PRO A 202 -10.84 -4.64 33.68
C PRO A 202 -10.60 -6.15 33.62
N VAL A 203 -9.50 -6.56 33.01
CA VAL A 203 -9.07 -7.97 32.99
C VAL A 203 -7.55 -8.08 32.94
N ALA A 204 -7.00 -9.02 33.70
CA ALA A 204 -5.61 -9.44 33.56
C ALA A 204 -5.54 -10.71 32.71
N VAL A 205 -4.55 -10.80 31.84
CA VAL A 205 -4.34 -11.94 30.94
C VAL A 205 -2.91 -12.42 31.07
N ALA A 206 -2.71 -13.72 31.29
CA ALA A 206 -1.39 -14.32 31.34
C ALA A 206 -0.86 -14.59 29.92
N ALA A 207 0.45 -14.50 29.74
CA ALA A 207 1.11 -14.78 28.47
C ALA A 207 0.90 -16.23 28.03
N ASP A 208 0.82 -17.17 28.98
CA ASP A 208 0.56 -18.59 28.69
C ASP A 208 -0.82 -18.81 28.06
N ASP A 209 -1.86 -18.11 28.52
CA ASP A 209 -3.19 -18.16 27.91
C ASP A 209 -3.12 -17.66 26.45
N VAL A 210 -2.43 -16.54 26.24
CA VAL A 210 -2.26 -15.93 24.92
C VAL A 210 -1.48 -16.85 23.97
N ARG A 211 -0.44 -17.54 24.46
CA ARG A 211 0.27 -18.58 23.69
C ARG A 211 -0.66 -19.73 23.30
N GLN A 212 -1.54 -20.18 24.20
CA GLN A 212 -2.51 -21.22 23.89
C GLN A 212 -3.51 -20.74 22.83
N TRP A 213 -4.02 -19.52 22.95
CA TRP A 213 -5.00 -18.95 22.01
C TRP A 213 -4.45 -18.77 20.60
N SER A 214 -3.13 -18.57 20.43
CA SER A 214 -2.50 -18.53 19.09
C SER A 214 -2.87 -19.73 18.19
N LYS A 215 -3.11 -20.90 18.81
CA LYS A 215 -3.50 -22.14 18.12
C LYS A 215 -4.98 -22.22 17.77
N LEU A 216 -5.83 -21.42 18.43
CA LEU A 216 -7.29 -21.43 18.24
C LEU A 216 -7.74 -20.51 17.10
N TRP A 217 -6.97 -19.46 16.81
CA TRP A 217 -7.22 -18.52 15.71
C TRP A 217 -5.98 -18.28 14.83
N PRO A 218 -5.35 -19.33 14.29
CA PRO A 218 -4.13 -19.20 13.49
C PRO A 218 -4.38 -18.34 12.24
N MET A 219 -3.33 -17.65 11.77
CA MET A 219 -3.39 -16.81 10.56
C MET A 219 -3.74 -17.60 9.30
N ALA A 220 -3.07 -18.74 9.07
CA ALA A 220 -3.10 -19.46 7.79
C ALA A 220 -4.13 -20.61 7.69
N SER A 221 -4.83 -20.95 8.78
CA SER A 221 -5.81 -22.05 8.77
C SER A 221 -7.22 -21.49 8.85
N LEU A 222 -7.80 -21.22 7.67
CA LEU A 222 -9.19 -20.80 7.53
C LEU A 222 -10.11 -22.01 7.34
N SER A 223 -11.32 -21.97 7.89
CA SER A 223 -12.36 -22.96 7.59
C SER A 223 -12.89 -22.78 6.15
N THR A 224 -13.54 -23.79 5.59
CA THR A 224 -14.19 -23.68 4.27
C THR A 224 -15.25 -22.58 4.25
N ALA A 225 -16.01 -22.38 5.34
CA ALA A 225 -16.99 -21.31 5.43
C ALA A 225 -16.31 -19.93 5.46
N GLU A 226 -15.18 -19.81 6.16
CA GLU A 226 -14.37 -18.59 6.20
C GLU A 226 -13.80 -18.25 4.82
N GLN A 227 -13.23 -19.24 4.12
CA GLN A 227 -12.71 -19.08 2.76
C GLN A 227 -13.81 -18.66 1.79
N GLN A 228 -14.98 -19.32 1.84
CA GLN A 228 -16.11 -18.98 0.98
C GLN A 228 -16.65 -17.57 1.25
N ALA A 229 -16.85 -17.22 2.53
CA ALA A 229 -17.31 -15.89 2.93
C ALA A 229 -16.35 -14.79 2.48
N ALA A 230 -15.04 -15.04 2.59
CA ALA A 230 -13.99 -14.17 2.11
C ALA A 230 -13.96 -14.07 0.58
N ARG A 231 -14.00 -15.21 -0.14
CA ARG A 231 -14.02 -15.24 -1.61
C ARG A 231 -15.18 -14.42 -2.16
N THR A 232 -16.38 -14.61 -1.62
CA THR A 232 -17.59 -13.86 -2.00
C THR A 232 -17.42 -12.34 -1.83
N ARG A 233 -16.80 -11.89 -0.73
CA ARG A 233 -16.57 -10.47 -0.38
C ARG A 233 -15.45 -9.82 -1.17
N VAL A 234 -14.34 -10.53 -1.33
CA VAL A 234 -13.13 -9.98 -1.95
C VAL A 234 -13.23 -10.03 -3.47
N PHE A 235 -13.69 -11.13 -4.06
CA PHE A 235 -13.65 -11.34 -5.53
C PHE A 235 -14.98 -11.79 -6.14
N GLY A 236 -15.96 -12.18 -5.33
CA GLY A 236 -17.24 -12.72 -5.80
C GLY A 236 -18.35 -11.68 -5.98
N GLU A 237 -19.58 -12.12 -5.79
CA GLU A 237 -20.81 -11.33 -6.01
C GLU A 237 -20.90 -10.05 -5.16
N MET A 238 -20.31 -10.04 -3.95
CA MET A 238 -20.31 -8.86 -3.08
C MET A 238 -19.21 -7.85 -3.43
N ALA A 239 -18.23 -8.23 -4.26
CA ALA A 239 -17.21 -7.32 -4.75
C ALA A 239 -17.79 -6.32 -5.76
N SER A 240 -17.19 -5.14 -5.87
CA SER A 240 -17.59 -4.17 -6.89
C SER A 240 -17.23 -4.66 -8.30
N PRO A 241 -17.94 -4.20 -9.37
CA PRO A 241 -17.62 -4.59 -10.74
C PRO A 241 -16.15 -4.37 -11.13
N PRO A 242 -15.50 -3.22 -10.81
CA PRO A 242 -14.07 -3.04 -11.13
C PRO A 242 -13.16 -4.07 -10.42
N ARG A 243 -13.46 -4.42 -9.17
CA ARG A 243 -12.65 -5.40 -8.43
C ARG A 243 -12.78 -6.81 -9.00
N ARG A 244 -13.98 -7.20 -9.47
CA ARG A 244 -14.18 -8.48 -10.18
C ARG A 244 -13.42 -8.52 -11.51
N ALA A 245 -13.46 -7.43 -12.27
CA ALA A 245 -12.73 -7.30 -13.52
C ALA A 245 -11.21 -7.37 -13.32
N ALA A 246 -10.70 -6.69 -12.28
CA ALA A 246 -9.29 -6.78 -11.90
C ALA A 246 -8.89 -8.18 -11.42
N PHE A 247 -9.80 -8.90 -10.75
CA PHE A 247 -9.58 -10.29 -10.39
C PHE A 247 -9.53 -11.22 -11.60
N GLU A 248 -10.40 -11.04 -12.59
CA GLU A 248 -10.33 -11.77 -13.87
C GLU A 248 -8.97 -11.58 -14.55
N LEU A 249 -8.51 -10.32 -14.63
CA LEU A 249 -7.20 -9.96 -15.15
C LEU A 249 -6.05 -10.63 -14.37
N MET A 250 -6.08 -10.49 -13.05
CA MET A 250 -5.07 -11.04 -12.16
C MET A 250 -5.01 -12.56 -12.25
N LYS A 251 -6.16 -13.25 -12.28
CA LYS A 251 -6.25 -14.70 -12.41
C LYS A 251 -5.69 -15.16 -13.76
N ALA A 252 -6.01 -14.48 -14.86
CA ALA A 252 -5.47 -14.81 -16.18
C ALA A 252 -3.95 -14.62 -16.26
N ALA A 253 -3.43 -13.52 -15.71
CA ALA A 253 -1.98 -13.27 -15.62
C ALA A 253 -1.30 -14.32 -14.74
N TYR A 254 -1.87 -14.61 -13.57
CA TYR A 254 -1.38 -15.64 -12.66
C TYR A 254 -1.32 -17.01 -13.33
N GLN A 255 -2.38 -17.44 -14.02
CA GLN A 255 -2.42 -18.76 -14.67
C GLN A 255 -1.37 -18.90 -15.79
N ARG A 256 -1.08 -17.81 -16.52
CA ARG A 256 -0.08 -17.80 -17.60
C ARG A 256 1.35 -17.56 -17.10
N SER A 257 1.53 -17.02 -15.90
CA SER A 257 2.84 -16.81 -15.28
C SER A 257 3.53 -18.14 -15.00
N THR A 258 4.81 -18.20 -15.32
CA THR A 258 5.67 -19.38 -15.16
C THR A 258 6.30 -19.44 -13.78
N SER A 259 6.77 -18.31 -13.26
CA SER A 259 7.44 -18.23 -11.95
C SER A 259 6.49 -17.91 -10.80
N LYS A 260 5.27 -17.45 -11.11
CA LYS A 260 4.31 -16.87 -10.17
C LYS A 260 4.86 -15.70 -9.34
N ASN A 261 5.99 -15.13 -9.76
CA ASN A 261 6.56 -13.96 -9.13
C ASN A 261 5.64 -12.74 -9.36
N ILE A 262 5.48 -11.91 -8.33
CA ILE A 262 4.63 -10.71 -8.38
C ILE A 262 5.04 -9.77 -9.54
N SER A 263 6.33 -9.61 -9.82
CA SER A 263 6.83 -8.80 -10.93
C SER A 263 6.40 -9.34 -12.30
N GLU A 264 6.50 -10.66 -12.51
CA GLU A 264 6.04 -11.30 -13.74
C GLU A 264 4.52 -11.09 -13.92
N ILE A 265 3.75 -11.34 -12.85
CA ILE A 265 2.29 -11.14 -12.87
C ILE A 265 1.94 -9.67 -13.14
N ARG A 266 2.61 -8.72 -12.47
CA ARG A 266 2.43 -7.27 -12.68
C ARG A 266 2.67 -6.88 -14.14
N THR A 267 3.73 -7.44 -14.74
CA THR A 267 4.09 -7.22 -16.15
C THR A 267 3.02 -7.79 -17.07
N MET A 268 2.60 -9.04 -16.86
CA MET A 268 1.55 -9.70 -17.64
C MET A 268 0.22 -8.94 -17.55
N MET A 269 -0.17 -8.45 -16.38
CA MET A 269 -1.42 -7.67 -16.25
C MET A 269 -1.38 -6.36 -17.06
N ALA A 270 -0.21 -5.80 -17.36
CA ALA A 270 -0.05 -4.62 -18.19
C ALA A 270 0.05 -4.94 -19.69
N ASP A 271 0.20 -6.22 -20.07
CA ASP A 271 0.38 -6.66 -21.46
C ASP A 271 -0.96 -6.82 -22.19
N PRO A 272 -1.20 -6.09 -23.29
CA PRO A 272 -2.37 -6.30 -24.16
C PRO A 272 -2.57 -7.75 -24.61
N GLY A 273 -1.49 -8.51 -24.80
CA GLY A 273 -1.56 -9.93 -25.14
C GLY A 273 -2.30 -10.78 -24.10
N ILE A 274 -2.31 -10.33 -22.84
CA ILE A 274 -3.05 -10.99 -21.76
C ILE A 274 -4.52 -10.60 -21.79
N TRP A 275 -4.80 -9.29 -21.73
CA TRP A 275 -6.15 -8.82 -21.42
C TRP A 275 -7.08 -8.67 -22.63
N THR A 276 -6.55 -8.61 -23.87
CA THR A 276 -7.40 -8.59 -25.09
C THR A 276 -8.27 -9.85 -25.25
N SER A 277 -7.86 -10.96 -24.64
CA SER A 277 -8.63 -12.22 -24.62
C SER A 277 -9.70 -12.30 -23.54
N LEU A 278 -9.79 -11.31 -22.65
CA LEU A 278 -10.71 -11.29 -21.50
C LEU A 278 -12.05 -10.63 -21.85
N SER A 279 -12.98 -10.66 -20.90
CA SER A 279 -14.25 -9.93 -20.98
C SER A 279 -14.02 -8.42 -21.25
N VAL A 280 -15.06 -7.71 -21.70
CA VAL A 280 -14.98 -6.25 -21.91
C VAL A 280 -14.53 -5.53 -20.63
N ASP A 281 -15.01 -6.00 -19.48
CA ASP A 281 -14.62 -5.46 -18.18
C ASP A 281 -13.16 -5.83 -17.85
N GLY A 282 -12.73 -7.07 -18.09
CA GLY A 282 -11.34 -7.51 -17.93
C GLY A 282 -10.35 -6.73 -18.81
N GLN A 283 -10.73 -6.41 -20.05
CA GLN A 283 -9.97 -5.52 -20.93
C GLN A 283 -9.87 -4.10 -20.36
N SER A 284 -10.97 -3.59 -19.79
CA SER A 284 -10.98 -2.29 -19.12
C SER A 284 -10.05 -2.26 -17.91
N ALA A 285 -10.07 -3.32 -17.09
CA ALA A 285 -9.15 -3.48 -15.97
C ALA A 285 -7.69 -3.55 -16.44
N GLY A 286 -7.40 -4.22 -17.56
CA GLY A 286 -6.07 -4.29 -18.16
C GLY A 286 -5.52 -2.92 -18.56
N ARG A 287 -6.34 -2.10 -19.22
CA ARG A 287 -5.99 -0.71 -19.55
C ARG A 287 -5.76 0.15 -18.31
N ALA A 288 -6.68 0.07 -17.33
CA ALA A 288 -6.56 0.80 -16.08
C ALA A 288 -5.30 0.39 -15.29
N TRP A 289 -4.95 -0.90 -15.29
CA TRP A 289 -3.72 -1.39 -14.67
C TRP A 289 -2.46 -0.88 -15.38
N ALA A 290 -2.41 -0.96 -16.71
CA ALA A 290 -1.30 -0.41 -17.48
C ALA A 290 -1.09 1.08 -17.19
N GLU A 291 -2.19 1.85 -17.08
CA GLU A 291 -2.15 3.26 -16.72
C GLU A 291 -1.59 3.52 -15.31
N VAL A 292 -1.95 2.69 -14.32
CA VAL A 292 -1.35 2.74 -12.97
C VAL A 292 0.18 2.61 -13.06
N GLN A 293 0.68 1.67 -13.87
CA GLN A 293 2.12 1.43 -14.01
C GLN A 293 2.82 2.59 -14.72
N VAL A 294 2.23 3.12 -15.80
CA VAL A 294 2.75 4.29 -16.53
C VAL A 294 2.83 5.52 -15.61
N ARG A 295 1.78 5.78 -14.83
CA ARG A 295 1.78 6.87 -13.87
C ARG A 295 2.79 6.64 -12.74
N GLN A 296 2.98 5.40 -12.28
CA GLN A 296 3.97 5.05 -11.27
C GLN A 296 5.40 5.26 -11.75
N LEU A 297 5.69 4.93 -13.01
CA LEU A 297 6.97 5.21 -13.67
C LEU A 297 7.22 6.72 -13.75
N PHE A 298 6.24 7.49 -14.24
CA PHE A 298 6.33 8.96 -14.29
C PHE A 298 6.64 9.54 -12.92
N ARG A 299 5.87 9.15 -11.89
CA ARG A 299 6.06 9.65 -10.54
C ARG A 299 7.47 9.35 -10.02
N LEU A 300 7.90 8.09 -10.13
CA LEU A 300 9.22 7.68 -9.64
C LEU A 300 10.33 8.42 -10.37
N ALA A 301 10.19 8.69 -11.66
CA ALA A 301 11.18 9.42 -12.42
C ALA A 301 11.28 10.90 -12.00
N ILE A 302 10.15 11.56 -11.71
CA ILE A 302 10.13 12.95 -11.22
C ILE A 302 10.66 13.05 -9.79
N GLU A 303 10.27 12.12 -8.90
CA GLU A 303 10.83 12.04 -7.55
C GLU A 303 12.31 11.66 -7.57
N GLY A 304 12.72 10.79 -8.50
CA GLY A 304 14.10 10.40 -8.76
C GLY A 304 14.95 11.58 -9.23
N LEU A 305 14.41 12.41 -10.13
CA LEU A 305 15.04 13.66 -10.55
C LEU A 305 15.26 14.59 -9.34
N PHE A 306 14.25 14.76 -8.49
CA PHE A 306 14.39 15.56 -7.28
C PHE A 306 15.44 15.00 -6.31
N TYR A 307 15.43 13.69 -6.08
CA TYR A 307 16.40 13.00 -5.24
C TYR A 307 17.83 13.20 -5.77
N TRP A 308 18.05 12.97 -7.07
CA TRP A 308 19.33 13.22 -7.72
C TRP A 308 19.78 14.68 -7.57
N MET A 309 18.87 15.65 -7.77
CA MET A 309 19.16 17.08 -7.58
C MET A 309 19.63 17.37 -6.15
N THR A 310 18.89 16.92 -5.12
CA THR A 310 19.25 17.19 -3.71
C THR A 310 20.62 16.62 -3.34
N ARG A 311 20.99 15.46 -3.87
CA ARG A 311 22.31 14.85 -3.64
C ARG A 311 23.42 15.57 -4.40
N TRP A 312 23.14 16.07 -5.59
CA TRP A 312 24.14 16.79 -6.39
C TRP A 312 24.42 18.20 -5.85
N ILE A 313 23.39 18.87 -5.34
CA ILE A 313 23.46 20.21 -4.72
C ILE A 313 24.19 20.19 -3.37
N ASP A 314 24.37 19.02 -2.77
CA ASP A 314 24.90 18.92 -1.41
C ASP A 314 26.27 19.60 -1.24
N GLY A 315 26.33 20.61 -0.37
CA GLY A 315 27.51 21.45 -0.14
C GLY A 315 27.90 22.38 -1.31
N LYS A 316 27.08 22.52 -2.35
CA LYS A 316 27.38 23.31 -3.55
C LYS A 316 26.14 24.08 -4.03
N PRO A 317 25.98 25.36 -3.65
CA PRO A 317 24.95 26.22 -4.21
C PRO A 317 25.08 26.28 -5.74
N ILE A 318 24.00 25.95 -6.44
CA ILE A 318 23.98 25.92 -7.90
C ILE A 318 22.61 26.35 -8.44
N ASP A 319 22.59 27.09 -9.53
CA ASP A 319 21.36 27.51 -10.19
C ASP A 319 20.73 26.35 -10.98
N THR A 320 19.47 26.49 -11.38
CA THR A 320 18.76 25.43 -12.12
C THR A 320 19.43 25.11 -13.46
N SER A 321 20.08 26.08 -14.10
CA SER A 321 20.77 25.91 -15.37
C SER A 321 22.01 25.01 -15.24
N GLY A 322 22.81 25.19 -14.18
CA GLY A 322 23.99 24.38 -13.91
C GLY A 322 23.64 22.93 -13.55
N VAL A 323 22.55 22.71 -12.81
CA VAL A 323 22.03 21.37 -12.52
C VAL A 323 21.56 20.69 -13.81
N ALA A 324 20.81 21.41 -14.66
CA ALA A 324 20.35 20.91 -15.95
C ALA A 324 21.53 20.56 -16.89
N GLU A 325 22.57 21.39 -16.92
CA GLU A 325 23.77 21.14 -17.72
C GLU A 325 24.51 19.86 -17.29
N LYS A 326 24.70 19.66 -15.98
CA LYS A 326 25.27 18.41 -15.45
C LYS A 326 24.42 17.20 -15.83
N PHE A 327 23.09 17.30 -15.73
CA PHE A 327 22.18 16.21 -16.09
C PHE A 327 22.33 15.83 -17.57
N VAL A 328 22.24 16.83 -18.47
CA VAL A 328 22.37 16.61 -19.92
C VAL A 328 23.72 16.00 -20.28
N ARG A 329 24.81 16.45 -19.63
CA ARG A 329 26.15 15.88 -19.83
C ARG A 329 26.22 14.39 -19.45
N LEU A 330 25.61 13.99 -18.33
CA LEU A 330 25.60 12.59 -17.88
C LEU A 330 24.76 11.66 -18.76
N THR A 331 23.79 12.22 -19.48
CA THR A 331 23.01 11.47 -20.49
C THR A 331 23.66 11.46 -21.88
N GLU A 332 24.88 12.02 -22.00
CA GLU A 332 25.65 12.09 -23.24
C GLU A 332 24.87 12.63 -24.46
N SER A 333 24.03 13.65 -24.25
CA SER A 333 23.22 14.21 -25.34
C SER A 333 24.10 14.74 -26.49
N ARG A 334 23.88 14.23 -27.71
CA ARG A 334 24.58 14.65 -28.94
C ARG A 334 23.68 15.44 -29.90
N THR A 335 22.43 15.69 -29.53
CA THR A 335 21.43 16.32 -30.41
C THR A 335 21.18 17.77 -30.04
N SER A 336 20.73 18.57 -31.02
CA SER A 336 20.35 19.97 -30.80
C SER A 336 18.89 20.15 -30.40
N ARG A 337 18.06 19.11 -30.54
CA ARG A 337 16.63 19.11 -30.24
C ARG A 337 16.28 18.10 -29.15
N ALA A 338 15.45 18.55 -28.22
CA ALA A 338 14.94 17.74 -27.11
C ALA A 338 14.15 16.52 -27.59
N SER A 339 13.36 16.64 -28.67
CA SER A 339 12.65 15.50 -29.27
C SER A 339 13.57 14.35 -29.60
N ASP A 340 14.69 14.64 -30.24
CA ASP A 340 15.62 13.64 -30.76
C ASP A 340 16.41 13.02 -29.60
N TRP A 341 16.71 13.85 -28.59
CA TRP A 341 17.34 13.38 -27.35
C TRP A 341 16.41 12.43 -26.58
N ILE A 342 15.19 12.84 -26.27
CA ILE A 342 14.23 12.05 -25.47
C ILE A 342 13.83 10.75 -26.21
N SER A 343 13.63 10.82 -27.54
CA SER A 343 13.25 9.64 -28.33
C SER A 343 14.32 8.56 -28.32
N GLY A 344 15.60 8.92 -28.15
CA GLY A 344 16.69 7.96 -28.00
C GLY A 344 16.65 7.14 -26.70
N PHE A 345 15.82 7.54 -25.73
CA PHE A 345 15.64 6.86 -24.44
C PHE A 345 14.24 6.25 -24.27
N ALA A 346 13.31 6.51 -25.17
CA ALA A 346 12.01 5.85 -25.15
C ALA A 346 12.21 4.42 -25.65
N PHE A 347 11.92 3.44 -24.79
CA PHE A 347 11.93 2.02 -25.17
C PHE A 347 10.53 1.43 -25.01
N PRO A 348 9.58 1.72 -25.93
CA PRO A 348 8.21 1.21 -25.83
C PRO A 348 8.13 -0.32 -25.74
N SER A 349 9.12 -1.02 -26.33
CA SER A 349 9.19 -2.48 -26.34
C SER A 349 9.68 -3.10 -25.02
N THR A 350 10.30 -2.34 -24.13
CA THR A 350 10.88 -2.86 -22.87
C THR A 350 9.81 -3.14 -21.80
N GLY A 351 8.59 -2.65 -21.99
CA GLY A 351 7.48 -2.80 -21.04
C GLY A 351 7.62 -1.84 -19.86
N VAL A 352 6.51 -1.23 -19.45
CA VAL A 352 6.50 -0.17 -18.43
C VAL A 352 6.99 -0.64 -17.06
N VAL A 353 6.70 -1.89 -16.69
CA VAL A 353 7.08 -2.48 -15.40
C VAL A 353 8.59 -2.69 -15.33
N THR A 354 9.19 -3.23 -16.41
CA THR A 354 10.65 -3.37 -16.52
C THR A 354 11.36 -2.01 -16.40
N CYS A 355 10.85 -0.97 -17.05
CA CYS A 355 11.41 0.38 -16.92
C CYS A 355 11.31 0.92 -15.48
N LEU A 356 10.23 0.59 -14.76
CA LEU A 356 10.05 0.96 -13.35
C LEU A 356 11.10 0.27 -12.46
N GLU A 357 11.37 -1.01 -12.69
CA GLU A 357 12.37 -1.79 -11.94
C GLU A 357 13.79 -1.30 -12.21
N GLN A 358 14.13 -1.06 -13.48
CA GLN A 358 15.43 -0.49 -13.86
C GLN A 358 15.67 0.88 -13.23
N LEU A 359 14.62 1.70 -13.13
CA LEU A 359 14.70 2.99 -12.44
C LEU A 359 14.86 2.82 -10.93
N ASP A 360 14.10 1.92 -10.28
CA ASP A 360 14.24 1.63 -8.85
C ASP A 360 15.66 1.12 -8.51
N GLU A 361 16.21 0.25 -9.34
CA GLU A 361 17.59 -0.25 -9.22
C GLU A 361 18.60 0.90 -9.36
N ALA A 362 18.50 1.72 -10.42
CA ALA A 362 19.40 2.85 -10.66
C ALA A 362 19.40 3.86 -9.50
N LEU A 363 18.24 4.11 -8.87
CA LEU A 363 18.12 5.00 -7.72
C LEU A 363 18.82 4.47 -6.46
N SER A 364 19.11 3.17 -6.40
CA SER A 364 19.90 2.54 -5.34
C SER A 364 21.41 2.56 -5.63
N GLY A 365 21.79 2.83 -6.89
CA GLY A 365 23.17 2.83 -7.34
C GLY A 365 23.87 4.19 -7.22
N GLU A 366 24.87 4.37 -8.09
CA GLU A 366 25.73 5.54 -8.14
C GLU A 366 25.01 6.79 -8.66
N LEU A 367 25.31 7.95 -8.07
CA LEU A 367 24.65 9.22 -8.39
C LEU A 367 24.75 9.61 -9.87
N ASP A 368 25.89 9.30 -10.51
CA ASP A 368 26.13 9.65 -11.92
C ASP A 368 25.41 8.71 -12.91
N ALA A 369 24.92 7.53 -12.46
CA ALA A 369 24.17 6.59 -13.30
C ALA A 369 22.65 6.91 -13.36
N MET A 370 22.11 7.60 -12.34
CA MET A 370 20.68 7.88 -12.22
C MET A 370 20.07 8.67 -13.40
N PRO A 371 20.73 9.70 -13.97
CA PRO A 371 20.12 10.52 -15.03
C PRO A 371 19.63 9.77 -16.26
N GLN A 372 20.35 8.72 -16.67
CA GLN A 372 19.97 7.92 -17.83
C GLN A 372 18.66 7.14 -17.56
N ALA A 373 18.57 6.48 -16.41
CA ALA A 373 17.37 5.74 -16.01
C ALA A 373 16.17 6.69 -15.77
N ILE A 374 16.40 7.85 -15.16
CA ILE A 374 15.37 8.88 -14.96
C ILE A 374 14.83 9.35 -16.32
N LEU A 375 15.71 9.66 -17.27
CA LEU A 375 15.32 10.12 -18.60
C LEU A 375 14.56 9.04 -19.37
N ALA A 376 15.02 7.78 -19.33
CA ALA A 376 14.31 6.65 -19.93
C ALA A 376 12.92 6.45 -19.33
N GLY A 377 12.79 6.56 -18.00
CA GLY A 377 11.50 6.50 -17.32
C GLY A 377 10.55 7.62 -17.75
N LEU A 378 11.04 8.87 -17.81
CA LEU A 378 10.25 10.00 -18.29
C LEU A 378 9.84 9.84 -19.75
N ALA A 379 10.77 9.46 -20.63
CA ALA A 379 10.52 9.28 -22.05
C ALA A 379 9.44 8.21 -22.30
N THR A 380 9.57 7.06 -21.65
CA THR A 380 8.60 5.96 -21.75
C THR A 380 7.25 6.32 -21.16
N ALA A 381 7.20 7.04 -20.04
CA ALA A 381 5.91 7.45 -19.46
C ALA A 381 5.20 8.52 -20.30
N ILE A 382 5.95 9.49 -20.85
CA ILE A 382 5.40 10.55 -21.72
C ILE A 382 4.89 9.98 -23.05
N SER A 383 5.56 8.98 -23.62
CA SER A 383 5.11 8.36 -24.87
C SER A 383 3.83 7.55 -24.72
N GLN A 384 3.52 7.09 -23.51
CA GLN A 384 2.30 6.35 -23.15
C GLN A 384 1.28 7.22 -22.40
N ALA A 385 1.47 8.53 -22.36
CA ALA A 385 0.58 9.44 -21.65
C ALA A 385 -0.82 9.44 -22.26
N PRO A 386 -1.89 9.47 -21.43
CA PRO A 386 -3.23 9.68 -21.94
C PRO A 386 -3.37 11.08 -22.53
N ASP A 387 -4.29 11.25 -23.49
CA ASP A 387 -4.54 12.54 -24.13
C ASP A 387 -5.18 13.55 -23.16
N GLU A 388 -6.07 13.06 -22.31
CA GLU A 388 -6.80 13.83 -21.32
C GLU A 388 -6.47 13.35 -19.90
N ALA A 389 -6.62 14.25 -18.92
CA ALA A 389 -6.52 13.89 -17.51
C ALA A 389 -7.85 13.29 -17.04
N HIS A 390 -7.81 12.37 -16.08
CA HIS A 390 -9.03 11.92 -15.42
C HIS A 390 -9.71 13.05 -14.66
N SER A 391 -11.02 12.94 -14.45
CA SER A 391 -11.81 13.95 -13.73
C SER A 391 -11.38 14.16 -12.27
N PHE A 392 -10.73 13.16 -11.66
CA PHE A 392 -10.19 13.25 -10.30
C PHE A 392 -8.77 13.83 -10.25
N GLU A 393 -8.09 14.00 -11.39
CA GLU A 393 -6.74 14.54 -11.45
C GLU A 393 -6.78 16.06 -11.40
N SER A 394 -6.17 16.64 -10.37
CA SER A 394 -6.04 18.08 -10.24
C SER A 394 -4.77 18.59 -10.95
N ALA A 395 -4.89 19.72 -11.65
CA ALA A 395 -3.77 20.30 -12.42
C ALA A 395 -2.55 20.64 -11.54
N ASP A 396 -2.78 20.98 -10.27
CA ASP A 396 -1.72 21.28 -9.29
C ASP A 396 -0.90 20.05 -8.87
N ARG A 397 -1.32 18.83 -9.22
CA ARG A 397 -0.59 17.57 -8.96
C ARG A 397 0.13 16.99 -10.19
N LEU A 398 0.32 17.82 -11.22
CA LEU A 398 1.00 17.46 -12.47
C LEU A 398 0.45 16.15 -13.09
N PRO A 399 -0.78 16.19 -13.66
CA PRO A 399 -1.32 15.11 -14.46
C PRO A 399 -0.37 14.69 -15.58
N LEU A 400 -0.29 13.40 -15.90
CA LEU A 400 0.62 12.92 -16.93
C LEU A 400 0.28 13.49 -18.32
N SER A 401 -1.01 13.66 -18.63
CA SER A 401 -1.45 14.30 -19.87
C SER A 401 -0.97 15.75 -20.00
N LEU A 402 -0.96 16.51 -18.88
CA LEU A 402 -0.43 17.87 -18.83
C LEU A 402 1.09 17.88 -19.08
N ALA A 403 1.82 17.02 -18.37
CA ALA A 403 3.26 16.86 -18.54
C ALA A 403 3.62 16.51 -19.99
N ALA A 404 2.88 15.58 -20.61
CA ALA A 404 3.09 15.19 -22.00
C ALA A 404 2.79 16.32 -22.99
N ARG A 405 1.74 17.13 -22.77
CA ARG A 405 1.46 18.32 -23.60
C ARG A 405 2.59 19.35 -23.51
N GLN A 406 3.09 19.60 -22.30
CA GLN A 406 4.20 20.52 -22.07
C GLN A 406 5.49 20.03 -22.73
N ALA A 407 5.84 18.75 -22.56
CA ALA A 407 7.00 18.14 -23.21
C ALA A 407 6.92 18.24 -24.75
N ARG A 408 5.74 17.98 -25.34
CA ARG A 408 5.50 18.15 -26.78
C ARG A 408 5.67 19.61 -27.22
N ALA A 409 5.17 20.58 -26.45
CA ALA A 409 5.33 22.00 -26.75
C ALA A 409 6.80 22.49 -26.69
N TRP A 410 7.65 21.80 -25.91
CA TRP A 410 9.07 22.13 -25.76
C TRP A 410 10.00 21.30 -26.66
N SER A 411 9.45 20.38 -27.46
CA SER A 411 10.20 19.40 -28.26
C SER A 411 11.28 19.99 -29.17
N GLY A 412 11.05 21.19 -29.72
CA GLY A 412 12.00 21.89 -30.59
C GLY A 412 13.13 22.64 -29.87
N GLN A 413 13.11 22.71 -28.54
CA GLN A 413 14.14 23.41 -27.76
C GLN A 413 15.37 22.52 -27.55
N ALA A 414 16.49 23.14 -27.12
CA ALA A 414 17.70 22.39 -26.80
C ALA A 414 17.52 21.53 -25.52
N PRO A 415 18.18 20.37 -25.41
CA PRO A 415 18.15 19.49 -24.23
C PRO A 415 18.35 20.21 -22.88
N ARG A 416 19.29 21.16 -22.83
CA ARG A 416 19.52 21.95 -21.60
C ARG A 416 18.29 22.78 -21.21
N VAL A 417 17.64 23.42 -22.19
CA VAL A 417 16.49 24.29 -21.94
C VAL A 417 15.29 23.49 -21.44
N ILE A 418 15.02 22.32 -22.04
CA ILE A 418 13.92 21.47 -21.59
C ILE A 418 14.20 20.94 -20.17
N MET A 419 15.43 20.54 -19.84
CA MET A 419 15.75 20.11 -18.48
C MET A 419 15.63 21.22 -17.45
N THR A 420 16.04 22.45 -17.79
CA THR A 420 15.83 23.61 -16.92
C THR A 420 14.33 23.81 -16.63
N ARG A 421 13.47 23.65 -17.65
CA ARG A 421 12.00 23.73 -17.49
C ARG A 421 11.46 22.57 -16.65
N LEU A 422 11.85 21.34 -16.90
CA LEU A 422 11.43 20.17 -16.12
C LEU A 422 11.78 20.33 -14.64
N MET A 423 13.02 20.73 -14.34
CA MET A 423 13.45 20.96 -12.97
C MET A 423 12.70 22.11 -12.31
N SER A 424 12.47 23.23 -13.03
CA SER A 424 11.77 24.40 -12.46
C SER A 424 10.27 24.16 -12.31
N ASP A 425 9.62 23.78 -13.41
CA ASP A 425 8.15 23.77 -13.55
C ASP A 425 7.52 22.49 -13.00
N TRP A 426 8.23 21.35 -13.02
CA TRP A 426 7.70 20.07 -12.54
C TRP A 426 8.24 19.66 -11.18
N VAL A 427 9.53 19.89 -10.91
CA VAL A 427 10.15 19.44 -9.65
C VAL A 427 10.06 20.53 -8.59
N LEU A 428 10.70 21.68 -8.82
CA LEU A 428 10.87 22.73 -7.81
C LEU A 428 9.54 23.43 -7.50
N ALA A 429 8.69 23.65 -8.50
CA ALA A 429 7.34 24.19 -8.30
C ALA A 429 6.48 23.26 -7.43
N GLN A 430 6.46 21.95 -7.73
CA GLN A 430 5.72 20.96 -6.94
C GLN A 430 6.26 20.86 -5.51
N HIS A 431 7.59 20.73 -5.35
CA HIS A 431 8.25 20.69 -4.04
C HIS A 431 7.86 21.91 -3.19
N THR A 432 8.02 23.11 -3.73
CA THR A 432 7.74 24.36 -3.01
C THR A 432 6.26 24.46 -2.61
N TYR A 433 5.35 24.20 -3.56
CA TYR A 433 3.91 24.25 -3.31
C TYR A 433 3.47 23.29 -2.21
N TRP A 434 3.87 22.01 -2.30
CA TRP A 434 3.44 20.99 -1.33
C TRP A 434 4.19 21.03 0.00
N ALA A 435 5.44 21.48 0.02
CA ALA A 435 6.20 21.65 1.26
C ALA A 435 5.63 22.80 2.11
N ILE A 436 5.26 23.92 1.48
CA ILE A 436 4.64 25.07 2.15
C ILE A 436 3.20 24.73 2.54
N GLY A 437 2.39 24.21 1.60
CA GLY A 437 0.98 23.90 1.85
C GLY A 437 0.79 22.92 3.02
N ARG A 438 1.61 21.86 3.09
CA ARG A 438 1.57 20.90 4.21
C ARG A 438 2.19 21.45 5.49
N GLY A 439 3.26 22.23 5.40
CA GLY A 439 3.84 22.91 6.57
C GLY A 439 2.83 23.85 7.25
N LEU A 440 2.06 24.60 6.46
CA LEU A 440 0.98 25.44 6.98
C LEU A 440 -0.18 24.64 7.58
N ALA A 441 -0.52 23.49 6.99
CA ALA A 441 -1.53 22.59 7.56
C ALA A 441 -1.06 22.01 8.91
N ASP A 442 0.20 21.57 9.00
CA ASP A 442 0.82 21.08 10.23
C ASP A 442 0.86 22.18 11.31
N ALA A 443 1.23 23.41 10.95
CA ALA A 443 1.24 24.54 11.89
C ALA A 443 -0.16 24.85 12.45
N ARG A 444 -1.21 24.73 11.61
CA ARG A 444 -2.60 24.90 12.03
C ARG A 444 -3.09 23.79 12.97
N SER A 445 -2.51 22.59 12.88
CA SER A 445 -2.82 21.46 13.75
C SER A 445 -1.90 21.34 14.99
N GLN A 446 -1.17 22.42 15.34
CA GLN A 446 -0.17 22.45 16.42
C GLN A 446 1.03 21.50 16.22
N GLY A 447 1.30 21.08 14.98
CA GLY A 447 2.49 20.34 14.62
C GLY A 447 3.77 21.16 14.79
N LYS A 448 4.87 20.51 15.18
CA LYS A 448 6.17 21.16 15.46
C LYS A 448 6.96 21.56 14.21
N SER A 449 6.59 21.09 13.01
CA SER A 449 7.30 21.40 11.76
C SER A 449 6.56 22.48 10.96
N ILE A 450 7.14 23.68 10.88
CA ILE A 450 6.50 24.82 10.19
C ILE A 450 6.68 24.72 8.67
N LEU A 451 7.72 24.03 8.17
CA LEU A 451 8.00 23.86 6.73
C LEU A 451 8.68 22.50 6.45
N ARG A 452 8.22 21.78 5.41
CA ARG A 452 8.80 20.49 4.97
C ARG A 452 9.78 20.66 3.80
N LEU A 453 10.39 21.84 3.66
CA LEU A 453 11.31 22.16 2.57
C LEU A 453 12.57 21.29 2.66
N LYS A 454 13.10 20.92 1.48
CA LYS A 454 14.35 20.17 1.29
C LYS A 454 15.39 20.99 0.54
N LEU A 455 14.93 21.77 -0.44
CA LEU A 455 15.70 22.82 -1.11
C LEU A 455 15.13 24.20 -0.77
N VAL A 456 16.01 25.19 -0.69
CA VAL A 456 15.70 26.63 -0.61
C VAL A 456 16.52 27.39 -1.65
N LEU A 457 16.03 28.57 -2.03
CA LEU A 457 16.71 29.47 -2.97
C LEU A 457 17.43 30.57 -2.20
N GLU A 458 18.76 30.62 -2.33
CA GLU A 458 19.65 31.59 -1.70
C GLU A 458 20.54 32.23 -2.77
N ASP A 459 20.50 33.56 -2.91
CA ASP A 459 21.29 34.32 -3.90
C ASP A 459 21.19 33.78 -5.34
N GLY A 460 20.00 33.31 -5.73
CA GLY A 460 19.72 32.74 -7.06
C GLY A 460 20.17 31.28 -7.24
N ASN A 461 20.73 30.66 -6.20
CA ASN A 461 21.19 29.27 -6.20
C ASN A 461 20.33 28.40 -5.28
N TRP A 462 20.17 27.14 -5.64
CA TRP A 462 19.52 26.15 -4.77
C TRP A 462 20.51 25.59 -3.76
N THR A 463 20.09 25.51 -2.50
CA THR A 463 20.85 24.89 -1.41
C THR A 463 19.97 23.90 -0.65
N ASN A 464 20.59 22.84 -0.10
CA ASN A 464 19.90 21.91 0.78
C ASN A 464 19.58 22.59 2.11
N VAL A 465 18.36 22.39 2.61
CA VAL A 465 17.98 22.86 3.95
C VAL A 465 18.78 22.07 4.99
N PRO A 466 19.55 22.73 5.88
CA PRO A 466 20.35 22.05 6.89
C PRO A 466 19.52 21.10 7.76
N GLY A 467 20.06 19.92 8.04
CA GLY A 467 19.39 18.90 8.87
C GLY A 467 18.21 18.20 8.21
N THR A 468 17.93 18.48 6.93
CA THR A 468 16.89 17.76 6.18
C THR A 468 17.50 16.61 5.39
N PHE A 469 17.01 15.40 5.63
CA PHE A 469 17.34 14.22 4.82
C PHE A 469 16.23 13.98 3.82
N GLN A 470 16.59 13.72 2.56
CA GLN A 470 15.66 13.27 1.54
C GLN A 470 15.87 11.76 1.33
N PRO A 471 14.94 10.91 1.79
CA PRO A 471 15.05 9.48 1.55
C PRO A 471 14.94 9.19 0.06
N ARG A 472 15.57 8.09 -0.37
CA ARG A 472 15.41 7.52 -1.71
C ARG A 472 13.92 7.35 -2.01
N PRO A 473 13.43 7.84 -3.17
CA PRO A 473 12.07 7.58 -3.56
C PRO A 473 11.91 6.10 -3.91
N ASN A 474 10.77 5.53 -3.54
CA ASN A 474 10.43 4.13 -3.82
C ASN A 474 9.16 4.10 -4.66
N PRO A 475 8.97 3.06 -5.50
CA PRO A 475 7.65 2.78 -6.07
C PRO A 475 6.56 2.77 -4.98
N THR A 476 5.36 3.28 -5.26
CA THR A 476 4.23 3.03 -4.35
C THR A 476 3.96 1.53 -4.40
N PRO A 477 3.84 0.86 -3.25
CA PRO A 477 3.24 -0.46 -3.25
C PRO A 477 1.87 -0.36 -3.93
N ASP A 478 1.64 -1.18 -4.95
CA ASP A 478 0.32 -1.35 -5.52
C ASP A 478 -0.49 -2.34 -4.68
N ARG A 479 -1.70 -2.66 -5.15
CA ARG A 479 -2.63 -3.57 -4.44
C ARG A 479 -2.56 -5.01 -4.95
N LEU A 480 -1.67 -5.31 -5.91
CA LEU A 480 -1.60 -6.63 -6.53
C LEU A 480 -1.16 -7.68 -5.51
N GLU A 481 -0.15 -7.38 -4.71
CA GLU A 481 0.34 -8.31 -3.71
C GLU A 481 -0.75 -8.66 -2.69
N THR A 482 -1.44 -7.65 -2.15
CA THR A 482 -2.60 -7.88 -1.28
C THR A 482 -3.66 -8.72 -1.98
N ALA A 483 -4.01 -8.40 -3.23
CA ALA A 483 -5.02 -9.14 -3.97
C ALA A 483 -4.61 -10.61 -4.18
N LEU A 484 -3.34 -10.88 -4.52
CA LEU A 484 -2.82 -12.24 -4.66
C LEU A 484 -2.87 -12.99 -3.33
N SER A 485 -2.35 -12.39 -2.25
CA SER A 485 -2.33 -13.01 -0.92
C SER A 485 -3.75 -13.39 -0.45
N LEU A 486 -4.71 -12.47 -0.57
CA LEU A 486 -6.12 -12.75 -0.23
C LEU A 486 -6.74 -13.81 -1.16
N ALA A 487 -6.37 -13.83 -2.44
CA ALA A 487 -6.89 -14.82 -3.39
C ALA A 487 -6.35 -16.23 -3.12
N MET A 488 -5.13 -16.33 -2.61
CA MET A 488 -4.53 -17.60 -2.20
C MET A 488 -5.17 -18.13 -0.92
N GLU A 489 -5.34 -17.29 0.11
CA GLU A 489 -6.00 -17.72 1.36
C GLU A 489 -7.45 -18.17 1.14
N THR A 490 -8.10 -17.71 0.07
CA THR A 490 -9.48 -18.04 -0.28
C THR A 490 -9.62 -19.13 -1.34
N ALA A 491 -8.52 -19.77 -1.75
CA ALA A 491 -8.49 -20.76 -2.83
C ALA A 491 -9.16 -20.26 -4.13
N ALA A 492 -9.09 -18.96 -4.40
CA ALA A 492 -9.72 -18.34 -5.58
C ALA A 492 -8.87 -18.48 -6.86
N LEU A 493 -7.56 -18.71 -6.69
CA LEU A 493 -6.59 -18.89 -7.78
C LEU A 493 -6.43 -20.34 -8.24
N GLU A 494 -7.02 -21.29 -7.52
CA GLU A 494 -7.17 -22.69 -7.94
C GLU A 494 -8.06 -22.83 -9.18
#